data_AF-A0A839P6R5-F1
#
_entry.id   AF-A0A839P6R5-F1
#
_cell.length_a   1.000
_cell.length_b   1.000
_cell.length_c   1.000
_cell.angle_alpha   90.00
_cell.angle_beta   90.00
_cell.angle_gamma   90.00
#
_symmetry.space_group_name_H-M   'P 1'
#
loop_
_entity.id
_entity.type
_entity.pdbx_description
1 polymer ?
#
loop_
_entity_poly.entity_id
_entity_poly.type
_entity_poly.pdbx_seq_one_letter_code
_entity_poly.pdbx_strand_id
1 'polypeptide(L)'
;MNTLAPSCGRPRILVVGQDPQVLALVTEEVAACGLDVSGMTVGVAETASSGAFDLVAFGMGVSAETRTELERMISAANPDARFLRTYAPYAASQIVAAVRQPQASPVDIEAYCRRIGYDGPLEPTIETLSALQERHLAAIPFEAIDVLLGRGVDISPAAVDAKLIAARRGGYCYEQNGLFKRVLRAIGFDVDGLVASVLWMAPPGAPPPPRTHMVLRVTIEGAPWLADVGFGSSVPPAPLRMDSSEPQPTSHERYRLLPIGAGLLVQVEIAGEWRSLYDVSPEPLLDSHYELFNWFAAAHETSHFRRELIAARITPDARCTLLGNRLTIRPAHGEVERRQLDADGIERALAEVFHLSPQPDWRGMVERTAARGAFP
;
A
#
# COMPACT_ATOMS: atom_id res chain seq x y z
N MET A 1 -4.91 40.40 -17.35
CA MET A 1 -5.00 40.85 -15.94
C MET A 1 -5.55 39.66 -15.16
N ASN A 2 -4.84 38.91 -14.33
CA ASN A 2 -3.58 39.11 -13.62
C ASN A 2 -2.94 37.71 -13.48
N THR A 3 -1.96 37.37 -14.32
CA THR A 3 -1.16 36.14 -14.15
C THR A 3 0.01 36.48 -13.25
N LEU A 4 -0.09 36.13 -11.97
CA LEU A 4 1.03 36.19 -11.04
C LEU A 4 2.11 35.23 -11.56
N ALA A 5 3.26 35.78 -11.93
CA ALA A 5 4.46 35.01 -12.21
C ALA A 5 4.90 34.27 -10.93
N PRO A 6 5.43 33.04 -11.02
CA PRO A 6 6.06 32.41 -9.87
C PRO A 6 7.24 33.28 -9.42
N SER A 7 7.35 33.54 -8.11
CA SER A 7 8.48 34.27 -7.56
C SER A 7 9.79 33.58 -7.96
N CYS A 8 10.69 34.35 -8.56
CA CYS A 8 11.95 33.87 -9.13
C CYS A 8 13.03 33.68 -8.04
N GLY A 9 12.72 32.91 -6.99
CA GLY A 9 13.60 32.59 -5.87
C GLY A 9 13.83 31.08 -5.72
N ARG A 10 14.93 30.66 -5.08
CA ARG A 10 15.14 29.25 -4.71
C ARG A 10 14.09 28.86 -3.65
N PRO A 11 13.45 27.68 -3.75
CA PRO A 11 12.45 27.27 -2.77
C PRO A 11 13.09 27.13 -1.38
N ARG A 12 12.49 27.76 -0.38
CA ARG A 12 12.91 27.73 1.01
C ARG A 12 12.32 26.52 1.72
N ILE A 13 13.18 25.72 2.31
CA ILE A 13 12.82 24.45 2.94
C ILE A 13 13.02 24.53 4.45
N LEU A 14 12.04 24.07 5.21
CA LEU A 14 12.17 23.85 6.66
C LEU A 14 12.14 22.36 6.96
N VAL A 15 13.13 21.85 7.70
CA VAL A 15 13.14 20.48 8.23
C VAL A 15 12.88 20.55 9.72
N VAL A 16 11.87 19.84 10.19
CA VAL A 16 11.48 19.79 11.61
C VAL A 16 11.78 18.41 12.17
N GLY A 17 12.61 18.34 13.20
CA GLY A 17 13.07 17.08 13.80
C GLY A 17 13.07 17.12 15.33
N GLN A 18 13.25 15.97 15.97
CA GLN A 18 13.37 15.88 17.43
C GLN A 18 14.82 15.83 17.89
N ASP A 19 15.68 15.12 17.17
CA ASP A 19 17.09 14.97 17.51
C ASP A 19 17.94 16.00 16.73
N PRO A 20 18.69 16.88 17.41
CA PRO A 20 19.50 17.90 16.75
C PRO A 20 20.60 17.33 15.83
N GLN A 21 21.17 16.18 16.15
CA GLN A 21 22.24 15.55 15.35
C GLN A 21 21.66 14.94 14.07
N VAL A 22 20.51 14.27 14.17
CA VAL A 22 19.80 13.76 12.99
C VAL A 22 19.33 14.91 12.10
N LEU A 23 18.82 15.98 12.70
CA LEU A 23 18.40 17.18 11.96
C LEU A 23 19.58 17.84 11.22
N ALA A 24 20.74 17.98 11.87
CA ALA A 24 21.95 18.47 11.23
C ALA A 24 22.34 17.59 10.03
N LEU A 25 22.38 16.26 10.21
CA LEU A 25 22.70 15.32 9.14
C LEU A 25 21.77 15.46 7.92
N VAL A 26 20.45 15.53 8.14
CA VAL A 26 19.47 15.69 7.05
C VAL A 26 19.62 17.04 6.36
N THR A 27 19.77 18.13 7.12
CA THR A 27 19.88 19.48 6.54
C THR A 27 21.18 19.68 5.78
N GLU A 28 22.30 19.11 6.23
CA GLU A 28 23.58 19.11 5.53
C GLU A 28 23.50 18.39 4.18
N GLU A 29 22.88 17.19 4.12
CA GLU A 29 22.69 16.48 2.85
C GLU A 29 21.79 17.24 1.86
N VAL A 30 20.69 17.84 2.36
CA VAL A 30 19.80 18.67 1.52
C VAL A 30 20.52 19.92 1.01
N ALA A 31 21.32 20.58 1.85
CA ALA A 31 22.12 21.74 1.46
C ALA A 31 23.19 21.36 0.42
N ALA A 32 23.83 20.19 0.56
CA ALA A 32 24.79 19.67 -0.41
C ALA A 32 24.16 19.43 -1.80
N CYS A 33 22.84 19.26 -1.88
CA CYS A 33 22.08 19.19 -3.14
C CYS A 33 21.77 20.55 -3.77
N GLY A 34 22.28 21.66 -3.20
CA GLY A 34 22.13 23.03 -3.68
C GLY A 34 20.81 23.71 -3.30
N LEU A 35 20.09 23.17 -2.32
CA LEU A 35 18.79 23.66 -1.88
C LEU A 35 18.91 24.58 -0.66
N ASP A 36 18.01 25.57 -0.56
CA ASP A 36 17.94 26.49 0.59
C ASP A 36 17.13 25.82 1.71
N VAL A 37 17.81 25.39 2.78
CA VAL A 37 17.23 24.57 3.84
C VAL A 37 17.60 25.09 5.23
N SER A 38 16.63 25.10 6.13
CA SER A 38 16.76 25.42 7.54
C SER A 38 16.27 24.26 8.39
N GLY A 39 16.89 24.03 9.56
CA GLY A 39 16.46 23.02 10.52
C GLY A 39 15.82 23.64 11.76
N MET A 40 14.78 22.99 12.30
CA MET A 40 14.16 23.32 13.58
C MET A 40 13.96 22.08 14.45
N THR A 41 14.40 22.14 15.70
CA THR A 41 14.12 21.10 16.70
C THR A 41 12.81 21.37 17.43
N VAL A 42 11.98 20.35 17.62
CA VAL A 42 10.72 20.45 18.39
C VAL A 42 11.02 20.92 19.82
N GLY A 43 10.21 21.86 20.34
CA GLY A 43 10.34 22.39 21.71
C GLY A 43 11.31 23.57 21.87
N VAL A 44 12.03 23.97 20.81
CA VAL A 44 12.77 25.24 20.80
C VAL A 44 11.75 26.36 20.54
N ALA A 45 11.25 26.93 21.64
CA ALA A 45 10.24 27.99 21.75
C ALA A 45 10.04 28.83 20.47
N GLU A 46 8.85 28.74 19.85
CA GLU A 46 8.05 29.75 19.11
C GLU A 46 8.75 30.82 18.22
N THR A 47 10.05 30.73 17.97
CA THR A 47 10.87 31.85 17.47
C THR A 47 11.58 31.56 16.16
N ALA A 48 11.30 30.43 15.50
CA ALA A 48 11.80 30.16 14.15
C ALA A 48 10.91 30.80 13.06
N SER A 49 11.02 32.12 12.98
CA SER A 49 10.86 33.02 11.83
C SER A 49 9.54 33.09 11.06
N SER A 50 9.07 34.34 10.99
CA SER A 50 8.22 35.04 10.02
C SER A 50 8.53 34.83 8.51
N GLY A 51 9.15 33.72 8.12
CA GLY A 51 9.48 33.41 6.74
C GLY A 51 8.41 32.57 6.04
N ALA A 52 8.01 32.97 4.84
CA ALA A 52 7.33 32.08 3.91
C ALA A 52 8.30 30.95 3.51
N PHE A 53 8.00 29.72 3.93
CA PHE A 53 8.64 28.49 3.44
C PHE A 53 7.80 27.89 2.32
N ASP A 54 8.44 27.31 1.32
CA ASP A 54 7.76 26.66 0.18
C ASP A 54 7.53 25.17 0.43
N LEU A 55 8.38 24.56 1.25
CA LEU A 55 8.29 23.16 1.66
C LEU A 55 8.67 22.99 3.13
N VAL A 56 7.86 22.26 3.88
CA VAL A 56 8.14 21.89 5.27
C VAL A 56 8.15 20.37 5.39
N ALA A 57 9.26 19.83 5.84
CA ALA A 57 9.48 18.41 6.03
C ALA A 57 9.47 18.06 7.52
N PHE A 58 8.48 17.29 7.96
CA PHE A 58 8.36 16.82 9.33
C PHE A 58 8.98 15.43 9.46
N GLY A 59 9.94 15.26 10.36
CA GLY A 59 10.45 13.95 10.73
C GLY A 59 9.38 13.10 11.42
N MET A 60 9.45 11.78 11.28
CA MET A 60 8.45 10.84 11.85
C MET A 60 8.20 10.99 13.35
N GLY A 61 9.17 11.47 14.13
CA GLY A 61 9.02 11.70 15.57
C GLY A 61 8.23 12.96 15.94
N VAL A 62 7.98 13.88 15.00
CA VAL A 62 7.19 15.10 15.28
C VAL A 62 5.73 14.72 15.54
N SER A 63 5.14 15.21 16.63
CA SER A 63 3.77 14.86 17.01
C SER A 63 2.74 15.48 16.05
N ALA A 64 1.55 14.89 16.00
CA ALA A 64 0.46 15.39 15.15
C ALA A 64 0.03 16.81 15.56
N GLU A 65 0.03 17.10 16.86
CA GLU A 65 -0.33 18.41 17.41
C GLU A 65 0.67 19.49 16.95
N THR A 66 1.98 19.25 17.15
CA THR A 66 3.04 20.17 16.71
C THR A 66 2.99 20.39 15.20
N ARG A 67 2.78 19.32 14.42
CA ARG A 67 2.66 19.42 12.97
C ARG A 67 1.48 20.30 12.58
N THR A 68 0.28 20.04 13.12
CA THR A 68 -0.95 20.78 12.80
C THR A 68 -0.81 22.27 13.11
N GLU A 69 -0.17 22.59 14.24
CA GLU A 69 0.11 23.98 14.62
C GLU A 69 1.04 24.68 13.62
N LEU A 70 2.14 24.03 13.25
CA LEU A 70 3.10 24.57 12.28
C LEU A 70 2.51 24.69 10.88
N GLU A 71 1.75 23.70 10.43
CA GLU A 71 1.01 23.74 9.16
C GLU A 71 0.08 24.94 9.12
N ARG A 72 -0.70 25.18 10.18
CA ARG A 72 -1.58 26.35 10.29
C ARG A 72 -0.82 27.67 10.24
N MET A 73 0.28 27.79 10.99
CA MET A 73 1.10 29.01 11.04
C MET A 73 1.76 29.31 9.69
N ILE A 74 2.35 28.29 9.06
CA ILE A 74 3.07 28.44 7.79
C ILE A 74 2.09 28.68 6.64
N SER A 75 0.94 27.99 6.62
CA SER A 75 -0.11 28.24 5.61
C SER A 75 -0.68 29.66 5.69
N ALA A 76 -0.74 30.24 6.89
CA ALA A 76 -1.15 31.64 7.06
C ALA A 76 -0.11 32.64 6.47
N ALA A 77 1.17 32.26 6.43
CA ALA A 77 2.24 33.06 5.85
C ALA A 77 2.47 32.79 4.35
N ASN A 78 2.26 31.55 3.91
CA ASN A 78 2.36 31.08 2.53
C ASN A 78 1.29 30.02 2.25
N PRO A 79 0.15 30.40 1.64
CA PRO A 79 -0.93 29.45 1.31
C PRO A 79 -0.51 28.33 0.34
N ASP A 80 0.56 28.55 -0.44
CA ASP A 80 1.09 27.57 -1.41
C ASP A 80 2.18 26.67 -0.79
N ALA A 81 2.44 26.80 0.52
CA ALA A 81 3.40 25.96 1.22
C ALA A 81 2.99 24.49 1.16
N ARG A 82 3.96 23.63 0.84
CA ARG A 82 3.76 22.18 0.82
C ARG A 82 4.29 21.55 2.11
N PHE A 83 3.62 20.50 2.55
CA PHE A 83 3.98 19.77 3.76
C PHE A 83 4.28 18.32 3.41
N LEU A 84 5.35 17.79 3.98
CA LEU A 84 5.83 16.43 3.70
C LEU A 84 6.24 15.75 5.00
N ARG A 85 5.85 14.50 5.18
CA ARG A 85 6.47 13.63 6.19
C ARG A 85 7.69 12.95 5.62
N THR A 86 8.72 12.87 6.45
CA THR A 86 9.99 12.26 6.10
C THR A 86 10.46 11.30 7.17
N TYR A 87 11.19 10.28 6.75
CA TYR A 87 11.76 9.28 7.63
C TYR A 87 13.27 9.25 7.41
N ALA A 88 14.07 9.56 8.44
CA ALA A 88 15.50 9.27 8.42
C ALA A 88 15.65 7.74 8.47
N PRO A 89 16.41 7.10 7.56
CA PRO A 89 17.57 7.62 6.81
C PRO A 89 17.30 8.19 5.40
N TYR A 90 16.04 8.28 4.96
CA TYR A 90 15.69 8.68 3.58
C TYR A 90 15.23 10.14 3.45
N ALA A 91 15.18 10.89 4.55
CA ALA A 91 14.56 12.20 4.60
C ALA A 91 15.13 13.19 3.58
N ALA A 92 16.46 13.25 3.44
CA ALA A 92 17.10 14.15 2.47
C ALA A 92 16.68 13.82 1.02
N SER A 93 16.68 12.54 0.66
CA SER A 93 16.23 12.07 -0.66
C SER A 93 14.75 12.42 -0.93
N GLN A 94 13.88 12.22 0.07
CA GLN A 94 12.46 12.57 -0.02
C GLN A 94 12.25 14.07 -0.22
N ILE A 95 12.99 14.92 0.51
CA ILE A 95 12.94 16.39 0.39
C ILE A 95 13.41 16.82 -1.00
N VAL A 96 14.56 16.31 -1.46
CA VAL A 96 15.13 16.64 -2.76
C VAL A 96 14.18 16.24 -3.89
N ALA A 97 13.58 15.05 -3.80
CA ALA A 97 12.58 14.59 -4.76
C ALA A 97 11.34 15.51 -4.78
N ALA A 98 10.80 15.89 -3.62
CA ALA A 98 9.65 16.77 -3.52
C ALA A 98 9.90 18.18 -4.11
N VAL A 99 11.15 18.66 -4.07
CA VAL A 99 11.54 19.94 -4.67
C VAL A 99 11.77 19.82 -6.18
N ARG A 100 12.50 18.79 -6.62
CA ARG A 100 12.92 18.65 -8.03
C ARG A 100 11.85 18.04 -8.93
N GLN A 101 10.98 17.20 -8.38
CA GLN A 101 9.90 16.52 -9.09
C GLN A 101 8.57 16.77 -8.35
N PRO A 102 8.07 18.02 -8.33
CA PRO A 102 6.88 18.37 -7.56
C PRO A 102 5.60 17.66 -8.04
N GLN A 103 5.63 17.04 -9.23
CA GLN A 103 4.56 16.24 -9.79
C GLN A 103 5.11 14.89 -10.28
N ALA A 104 5.13 13.87 -9.42
CA ALA A 104 4.81 12.53 -9.93
C ALA A 104 3.41 12.63 -10.55
N SER A 105 3.17 12.05 -11.74
CA SER A 105 1.82 12.09 -12.33
C SER A 105 0.83 11.57 -11.27
N PRO A 106 -0.07 12.44 -10.78
CA PRO A 106 -1.03 12.02 -9.78
C PRO A 106 -1.88 10.92 -10.40
N VAL A 107 -2.20 9.90 -9.62
CA VAL A 107 -3.20 8.91 -10.03
C VAL A 107 -4.49 9.66 -10.37
N ASP A 108 -5.11 9.29 -11.49
CA ASP A 108 -6.43 9.81 -11.83
C ASP A 108 -7.47 9.25 -10.84
N ILE A 109 -7.80 10.06 -9.83
CA ILE A 109 -8.74 9.69 -8.76
C ILE A 109 -10.13 9.40 -9.31
N GLU A 110 -10.59 10.13 -10.33
CA GLU A 110 -11.89 9.89 -10.92
C GLU A 110 -11.93 8.54 -11.65
N ALA A 111 -10.88 8.23 -12.42
CA ALA A 111 -10.74 6.93 -13.08
C ALA A 111 -10.64 5.78 -12.06
N TYR A 112 -9.89 5.97 -10.97
CA TYR A 112 -9.80 5.00 -9.89
C TYR A 112 -11.15 4.77 -9.19
N CYS A 113 -11.84 5.84 -8.76
CA CYS A 113 -13.15 5.76 -8.13
C CYS A 113 -14.16 5.06 -9.04
N ARG A 114 -14.17 5.36 -10.33
CA ARG A 114 -14.98 4.66 -11.34
C ARG A 114 -14.59 3.18 -11.48
N ARG A 115 -13.29 2.86 -11.39
CA ARG A 115 -12.78 1.48 -11.45
C ARG A 115 -13.26 0.63 -10.27
N ILE A 116 -13.37 1.22 -9.09
CA ILE A 116 -13.80 0.52 -7.87
C ILE A 116 -15.29 0.69 -7.55
N GLY A 117 -16.01 1.53 -8.30
CA GLY A 117 -17.42 1.82 -8.05
C GLY A 117 -17.65 2.60 -6.76
N TYR A 118 -16.79 3.59 -6.48
CA TYR A 118 -16.89 4.48 -5.32
C TYR A 118 -17.35 5.87 -5.75
N ASP A 119 -18.41 6.35 -5.11
CA ASP A 119 -19.03 7.67 -5.33
C ASP A 119 -19.18 8.47 -4.00
N GLY A 120 -18.52 7.99 -2.95
CA GLY A 120 -18.56 8.58 -1.62
C GLY A 120 -17.59 9.76 -1.42
N PRO A 121 -17.60 10.34 -0.20
CA PRO A 121 -16.69 11.41 0.21
C PRO A 121 -15.21 11.07 0.04
N LEU A 122 -14.36 12.08 -0.19
CA LEU A 122 -12.90 11.92 -0.28
C LEU A 122 -12.16 12.67 0.83
N GLU A 123 -12.79 12.86 1.99
CA GLU A 123 -12.10 13.35 3.17
C GLU A 123 -11.26 12.23 3.81
N PRO A 124 -10.07 12.51 4.35
CA PRO A 124 -9.16 11.50 4.90
C PRO A 124 -9.61 10.97 6.28
N THR A 125 -10.78 10.33 6.34
CA THR A 125 -11.37 9.74 7.55
C THR A 125 -11.28 8.21 7.55
N ILE A 126 -11.55 7.59 8.69
CA ILE A 126 -11.57 6.13 8.81
C ILE A 126 -12.71 5.50 7.99
N GLU A 127 -13.84 6.18 7.84
CA GLU A 127 -14.97 5.75 7.02
C GLU A 127 -14.59 5.71 5.54
N THR A 128 -13.92 6.76 5.05
CA THR A 128 -13.41 6.82 3.69
C THR A 128 -12.37 5.73 3.45
N LEU A 129 -11.39 5.56 4.35
CA LEU A 129 -10.36 4.51 4.22
C LEU A 129 -10.99 3.11 4.17
N SER A 130 -11.96 2.84 5.05
CA SER A 130 -12.65 1.55 5.11
C SER A 130 -13.44 1.27 3.83
N ALA A 131 -14.20 2.26 3.35
CA ALA A 131 -14.99 2.12 2.13
C ALA A 131 -14.09 1.95 0.88
N LEU A 132 -13.00 2.70 0.79
CA LEU A 132 -12.04 2.56 -0.30
C LEU A 132 -11.37 1.18 -0.32
N GLN A 133 -10.96 0.66 0.84
CA GLN A 133 -10.34 -0.66 0.95
C GLN A 133 -11.33 -1.77 0.55
N GLU A 134 -12.55 -1.75 1.07
CA GLU A 134 -13.59 -2.74 0.73
C GLU A 134 -13.90 -2.74 -0.77
N ARG A 135 -14.09 -1.54 -1.36
CA ARG A 135 -14.40 -1.38 -2.79
C ARG A 135 -13.23 -1.79 -3.68
N HIS A 136 -12.00 -1.49 -3.27
CA HIS A 136 -10.80 -1.91 -3.99
C HIS A 136 -10.72 -3.43 -4.06
N LEU A 137 -10.86 -4.11 -2.91
CA LEU A 137 -10.81 -5.57 -2.82
C LEU A 137 -11.92 -6.26 -3.65
N ALA A 138 -13.09 -5.65 -3.73
CA ALA A 138 -14.22 -6.17 -4.49
C ALA A 138 -14.08 -5.96 -5.99
N ALA A 139 -13.38 -4.92 -6.42
CA ALA A 139 -13.30 -4.52 -7.81
C ALA A 139 -12.01 -4.94 -8.52
N ILE A 140 -10.86 -4.87 -7.84
CA ILE A 140 -9.54 -5.13 -8.41
C ILE A 140 -9.02 -6.46 -7.87
N PRO A 141 -9.11 -7.56 -8.64
CA PRO A 141 -8.74 -8.87 -8.14
C PRO A 141 -7.24 -8.95 -7.89
N PHE A 142 -6.85 -9.68 -6.84
CA PHE A 142 -5.48 -10.15 -6.71
C PHE A 142 -5.20 -11.19 -7.81
N GLU A 143 -4.09 -11.07 -8.53
CA GLU A 143 -3.65 -12.05 -9.53
C GLU A 143 -2.15 -11.90 -9.85
N ALA A 144 -1.54 -12.99 -10.32
CA ALA A 144 -0.14 -13.02 -10.76
C ALA A 144 0.01 -13.62 -12.18
N ILE A 145 -0.95 -13.37 -13.06
CA ILE A 145 -1.02 -13.99 -14.39
C ILE A 145 0.18 -13.60 -15.26
N ASP A 146 0.63 -12.35 -15.21
CA ASP A 146 1.76 -11.89 -16.04
C ASP A 146 3.08 -12.60 -15.66
N VAL A 147 3.22 -13.03 -14.40
CA VAL A 147 4.36 -13.85 -13.94
C VAL A 147 4.35 -15.22 -14.62
N LEU A 148 3.19 -15.88 -14.69
CA LEU A 148 3.04 -17.19 -15.33
C LEU A 148 3.20 -17.14 -16.86
N LEU A 149 2.91 -15.98 -17.46
CA LEU A 149 3.12 -15.72 -18.88
C LEU A 149 4.55 -15.27 -19.19
N GLY A 150 5.40 -15.07 -18.18
CA GLY A 150 6.79 -14.62 -18.37
C GLY A 150 6.91 -13.17 -18.84
N ARG A 151 5.89 -12.34 -18.60
CA ARG A 151 5.87 -10.93 -19.03
C ARG A 151 6.62 -9.99 -18.06
N GLY A 152 7.01 -10.49 -16.89
CA GLY A 152 7.51 -9.66 -15.79
C GLY A 152 6.38 -8.86 -15.13
N VAL A 153 6.74 -8.03 -14.14
CA VAL A 153 5.81 -7.13 -13.48
C VAL A 153 6.48 -5.77 -13.32
N ASP A 154 5.91 -4.75 -13.97
CA ASP A 154 6.35 -3.36 -13.88
C ASP A 154 5.48 -2.64 -12.85
N ILE A 155 6.10 -2.27 -11.72
CA ILE A 155 5.40 -1.60 -10.61
C ILE A 155 5.51 -0.07 -10.68
N SER A 156 5.97 0.48 -11.81
CA SER A 156 5.98 1.93 -12.01
C SER A 156 4.54 2.49 -12.03
N PRO A 157 4.32 3.72 -11.54
CA PRO A 157 2.98 4.31 -11.43
C PRO A 157 2.15 4.22 -12.73
N ALA A 158 2.77 4.54 -13.87
CA ALA A 158 2.10 4.55 -15.16
C ALA A 158 1.71 3.14 -15.64
N ALA A 159 2.59 2.14 -15.45
CA ALA A 159 2.31 0.76 -15.81
C ALA A 159 1.17 0.18 -14.96
N VAL A 160 1.20 0.45 -13.65
CA VAL A 160 0.16 0.03 -12.71
C VAL A 160 -1.19 0.66 -13.05
N ASP A 161 -1.24 1.97 -13.32
CA ASP A 161 -2.49 2.66 -13.71
C ASP A 161 -3.05 2.11 -15.04
N ALA A 162 -2.19 1.92 -16.04
CA ALA A 162 -2.58 1.34 -17.32
C ALA A 162 -3.16 -0.08 -17.15
N LYS A 163 -2.58 -0.88 -16.25
CA LYS A 163 -3.00 -2.27 -16.02
C LYS A 163 -4.25 -2.37 -15.14
N LEU A 164 -4.19 -1.88 -13.91
CA LEU A 164 -5.23 -2.09 -12.89
C LEU A 164 -6.47 -1.23 -13.17
N ILE A 165 -6.29 0.00 -13.66
CA ILE A 165 -7.40 0.94 -13.93
C ILE A 165 -7.87 0.80 -15.37
N ALA A 166 -7.04 1.16 -16.35
CA ALA A 166 -7.47 1.29 -17.75
C ALA A 166 -7.79 -0.07 -18.39
N ALA A 167 -6.90 -1.05 -18.24
CA ALA A 167 -7.11 -2.41 -18.76
C ALA A 167 -7.99 -3.29 -17.86
N ARG A 168 -8.45 -2.76 -16.71
CA ARG A 168 -9.30 -3.45 -15.71
C ARG A 168 -8.76 -4.82 -15.29
N ARG A 169 -7.44 -5.00 -15.30
CA ARG A 169 -6.76 -6.19 -14.78
C ARG A 169 -6.66 -6.12 -13.25
N GLY A 170 -6.08 -7.17 -12.68
CA GLY A 170 -5.66 -7.19 -11.29
C GLY A 170 -4.16 -7.00 -11.16
N GLY A 171 -3.64 -7.34 -10.00
CA GLY A 171 -2.21 -7.43 -9.73
C GLY A 171 -1.95 -8.05 -8.37
N TYR A 172 -0.70 -8.33 -8.05
CA TYR A 172 -0.31 -8.82 -6.71
C TYR A 172 0.07 -7.66 -5.77
N CYS A 173 0.64 -7.97 -4.61
CA CYS A 173 0.77 -7.01 -3.49
C CYS A 173 1.43 -5.67 -3.84
N TYR A 174 2.50 -5.64 -4.65
CA TYR A 174 3.21 -4.40 -4.98
C TYR A 174 2.41 -3.48 -5.90
N GLU A 175 1.68 -4.05 -6.87
CA GLU A 175 0.82 -3.29 -7.78
C GLU A 175 -0.41 -2.76 -7.04
N GLN A 176 -1.03 -3.61 -6.22
CA GLN A 176 -2.24 -3.30 -5.46
C GLN A 176 -1.98 -2.23 -4.39
N ASN A 177 -1.08 -2.51 -3.44
CA ASN A 177 -0.78 -1.57 -2.36
C ASN A 177 0.02 -0.36 -2.85
N GLY A 178 0.78 -0.48 -3.95
CA GLY A 178 1.43 0.67 -4.61
C GLY A 178 0.42 1.64 -5.22
N LEU A 179 -0.59 1.14 -5.94
CA LEU A 179 -1.72 1.96 -6.42
C LEU A 179 -2.48 2.58 -5.25
N PHE A 180 -2.86 1.77 -4.27
CA PHE A 180 -3.67 2.22 -3.13
C PHE A 180 -2.96 3.29 -2.31
N LYS A 181 -1.64 3.15 -2.08
CA LYS A 181 -0.81 4.18 -1.44
C LYS A 181 -0.84 5.51 -2.18
N ARG A 182 -0.72 5.50 -3.52
CA ARG A 182 -0.79 6.73 -4.32
C ARG A 182 -2.17 7.37 -4.27
N VAL A 183 -3.23 6.58 -4.35
CA VAL A 183 -4.63 7.05 -4.21
C VAL A 183 -4.86 7.71 -2.87
N LEU A 184 -4.53 7.02 -1.77
CA LEU A 184 -4.72 7.55 -0.43
C LEU A 184 -3.94 8.85 -0.21
N ARG A 185 -2.68 8.94 -0.69
CA ARG A 185 -1.90 10.18 -0.62
C ARG A 185 -2.52 11.31 -1.43
N ALA A 186 -3.03 11.03 -2.62
CA ALA A 186 -3.71 12.03 -3.45
C ALA A 186 -5.03 12.52 -2.84
N ILE A 187 -5.68 11.69 -2.02
CA ILE A 187 -6.84 12.07 -1.20
C ILE A 187 -6.45 12.92 0.03
N GLY A 188 -5.18 12.87 0.44
CA GLY A 188 -4.66 13.62 1.59
C GLY A 188 -4.43 12.77 2.84
N PHE A 189 -4.51 11.45 2.74
CA PHE A 189 -4.09 10.58 3.84
C PHE A 189 -2.58 10.60 4.03
N ASP A 190 -2.18 10.48 5.29
CA ASP A 190 -0.80 10.24 5.69
C ASP A 190 -0.48 8.74 5.61
N VAL A 191 0.32 8.33 4.61
CA VAL A 191 0.53 6.91 4.28
C VAL A 191 2.00 6.55 4.11
N ASP A 192 2.42 5.55 4.87
CA ASP A 192 3.70 4.85 4.73
C ASP A 192 3.54 3.50 4.04
N GLY A 193 4.51 3.15 3.21
CA GLY A 193 4.66 1.76 2.74
C GLY A 193 5.55 0.99 3.70
N LEU A 194 5.11 -0.19 4.12
CA LEU A 194 5.85 -1.13 4.95
C LEU A 194 6.11 -2.42 4.16
N VAL A 195 6.84 -3.35 4.78
CA VAL A 195 7.06 -4.69 4.24
C VAL A 195 6.80 -5.75 5.31
N ALA A 196 6.37 -6.94 4.90
CA ALA A 196 6.04 -8.02 5.80
C ALA A 196 6.56 -9.37 5.28
N SER A 197 6.82 -10.31 6.20
CA SER A 197 7.11 -11.70 5.86
C SER A 197 5.83 -12.52 5.92
N VAL A 198 5.55 -13.28 4.87
CA VAL A 198 4.31 -14.08 4.79
C VAL A 198 4.47 -15.36 5.62
N LEU A 199 3.68 -15.48 6.68
CA LEU A 199 3.64 -16.63 7.58
C LEU A 199 2.44 -17.55 7.31
N TRP A 200 1.56 -17.13 6.41
CA TRP A 200 0.38 -17.89 6.04
C TRP A 200 0.76 -19.27 5.50
N MET A 201 0.16 -20.30 6.09
CA MET A 201 0.43 -21.71 5.79
C MET A 201 1.89 -22.16 6.04
N ALA A 202 2.70 -21.39 6.76
CA ALA A 202 4.01 -21.83 7.18
C ALA A 202 3.91 -23.01 8.17
N PRO A 203 4.76 -24.06 8.04
CA PRO A 203 4.80 -25.14 9.01
C PRO A 203 5.16 -24.65 10.42
N PRO A 204 4.64 -25.29 11.48
CA PRO A 204 5.07 -24.99 12.84
C PRO A 204 6.59 -25.09 13.00
N GLY A 205 7.21 -24.06 13.61
CA GLY A 205 8.65 -24.00 13.84
C GLY A 205 9.50 -23.59 12.63
N ALA A 206 8.89 -23.32 11.47
CA ALA A 206 9.62 -22.77 10.34
C ALA A 206 10.13 -21.34 10.65
N PRO A 207 11.35 -20.98 10.23
CA PRO A 207 11.81 -19.60 10.34
C PRO A 207 10.95 -18.69 9.46
N PRO A 208 10.72 -17.42 9.84
CA PRO A 208 10.07 -16.45 8.98
C PRO A 208 10.79 -16.36 7.62
N PRO A 209 10.07 -16.41 6.48
CA PRO A 209 10.68 -16.27 5.17
C PRO A 209 11.16 -14.83 4.94
N PRO A 210 11.84 -14.55 3.82
CA PRO A 210 12.14 -13.17 3.43
C PRO A 210 10.87 -12.31 3.33
N ARG A 211 11.03 -11.03 3.70
CA ARG A 211 9.99 -10.01 3.58
C ARG A 211 9.67 -9.77 2.11
N THR A 212 8.45 -10.11 1.71
CA THR A 212 8.00 -10.17 0.30
C THR A 212 6.56 -9.71 0.13
N HIS A 213 5.96 -9.14 1.17
CA HIS A 213 4.61 -8.58 1.11
C HIS A 213 4.65 -7.08 1.41
N MET A 214 4.01 -6.28 0.58
CA MET A 214 3.84 -4.84 0.84
C MET A 214 2.55 -4.63 1.61
N VAL A 215 2.58 -3.81 2.65
CA VAL A 215 1.37 -3.34 3.38
C VAL A 215 1.50 -1.84 3.64
N LEU A 216 0.40 -1.19 4.02
CA LEU A 216 0.39 0.24 4.29
C LEU A 216 0.12 0.53 5.77
N ARG A 217 0.77 1.57 6.28
CA ARG A 217 0.37 2.23 7.53
C ARG A 217 -0.24 3.58 7.17
N VAL A 218 -1.49 3.77 7.56
CA VAL A 218 -2.22 5.03 7.42
C VAL A 218 -2.34 5.68 8.80
N THR A 219 -1.96 6.95 8.93
CA THR A 219 -2.10 7.70 10.18
C THR A 219 -3.32 8.60 10.08
N ILE A 220 -4.31 8.37 10.94
CA ILE A 220 -5.55 9.17 11.01
C ILE A 220 -5.65 9.71 12.43
N GLU A 221 -5.69 11.03 12.59
CA GLU A 221 -5.79 11.70 13.91
C GLU A 221 -4.71 11.20 14.91
N GLY A 222 -3.51 10.92 14.41
CA GLY A 222 -2.39 10.40 15.20
C GLY A 222 -2.42 8.89 15.47
N ALA A 223 -3.52 8.20 15.18
CA ALA A 223 -3.64 6.75 15.34
C ALA A 223 -3.15 6.00 14.09
N PRO A 224 -2.30 4.95 14.25
CA PRO A 224 -1.82 4.14 13.14
C PRO A 224 -2.80 3.00 12.78
N TRP A 225 -3.10 2.89 11.49
CA TRP A 225 -3.96 1.86 10.92
C TRP A 225 -3.22 1.06 9.85
N LEU A 226 -3.34 -0.27 9.90
CA LEU A 226 -2.89 -1.17 8.85
C LEU A 226 -3.95 -1.19 7.75
N ALA A 227 -3.56 -0.82 6.54
CA ALA A 227 -4.37 -0.99 5.35
C ALA A 227 -3.66 -1.95 4.38
N ASP A 228 -4.41 -2.89 3.81
CA ASP A 228 -3.88 -3.88 2.88
C ASP A 228 -4.95 -4.30 1.88
N VAL A 229 -4.67 -4.07 0.61
CA VAL A 229 -5.51 -4.49 -0.52
C VAL A 229 -4.83 -5.54 -1.40
N GLY A 230 -3.69 -6.07 -0.95
CA GLY A 230 -2.74 -6.81 -1.78
C GLY A 230 -2.34 -8.20 -1.27
N PHE A 231 -2.85 -8.68 -0.13
CA PHE A 231 -2.44 -9.98 0.41
C PHE A 231 -3.05 -11.20 -0.31
N GLY A 232 -4.21 -11.04 -0.95
CA GLY A 232 -4.94 -12.13 -1.61
C GLY A 232 -6.06 -12.71 -0.74
N SER A 233 -6.17 -14.04 -0.65
CA SER A 233 -7.39 -14.73 -0.16
C SER A 233 -7.82 -14.39 1.27
N SER A 234 -6.86 -14.16 2.15
CA SER A 234 -7.09 -13.93 3.59
C SER A 234 -6.85 -12.48 4.02
N VAL A 235 -6.77 -11.55 3.05
CA VAL A 235 -6.54 -10.12 3.30
C VAL A 235 -7.60 -9.56 4.26
N PRO A 236 -7.23 -8.70 5.23
CA PRO A 236 -8.20 -7.97 6.04
C PRO A 236 -9.14 -7.16 5.15
N PRO A 237 -10.47 -7.31 5.29
CA PRO A 237 -11.43 -6.59 4.43
C PRO A 237 -11.65 -5.14 4.88
N ALA A 238 -11.02 -4.73 5.98
CA ALA A 238 -11.08 -3.38 6.54
C ALA A 238 -9.72 -3.00 7.17
N PRO A 239 -9.46 -1.69 7.38
CA PRO A 239 -8.30 -1.22 8.12
C PRO A 239 -8.30 -1.73 9.56
N LEU A 240 -7.11 -2.01 10.10
CA LEU A 240 -6.95 -2.52 11.47
C LEU A 240 -6.11 -1.57 12.31
N ARG A 241 -6.51 -1.28 13.55
CA ARG A 241 -5.71 -0.54 14.54
C ARG A 241 -4.38 -1.25 14.77
N MET A 242 -3.27 -0.53 14.64
CA MET A 242 -1.91 -1.06 14.89
C MET A 242 -1.45 -0.88 16.33
N ASP A 243 -2.15 -0.06 17.10
CA ASP A 243 -1.88 0.26 18.50
C ASP A 243 -2.77 -0.53 19.49
N SER A 244 -3.44 -1.58 19.00
CA SER A 244 -4.29 -2.46 19.81
C SER A 244 -4.05 -3.93 19.48
N SER A 245 -3.94 -4.75 20.54
CA SER A 245 -3.85 -6.21 20.44
C SER A 245 -5.20 -6.91 20.54
N GLU A 246 -6.27 -6.16 20.80
CA GLU A 246 -7.61 -6.72 20.92
C GLU A 246 -8.10 -7.25 19.57
N PRO A 247 -8.91 -8.34 19.55
CA PRO A 247 -9.49 -8.80 18.30
C PRO A 247 -10.47 -7.78 17.72
N GLN A 248 -10.26 -7.43 16.45
CA GLN A 248 -11.01 -6.43 15.70
C GLN A 248 -12.00 -7.13 14.75
N PRO A 249 -13.31 -6.91 14.89
CA PRO A 249 -14.31 -7.46 13.99
C PRO A 249 -14.23 -6.80 12.61
N THR A 250 -14.54 -7.57 11.58
CA THR A 250 -14.68 -7.08 10.20
C THR A 250 -15.97 -7.64 9.59
N SER A 251 -16.26 -7.31 8.33
CA SER A 251 -17.37 -7.93 7.58
C SER A 251 -17.19 -9.44 7.35
N HIS A 252 -15.96 -9.96 7.53
CA HIS A 252 -15.63 -11.38 7.46
C HIS A 252 -15.07 -11.87 8.81
N GLU A 253 -13.84 -12.39 8.83
CA GLU A 253 -13.19 -12.90 10.02
C GLU A 253 -12.75 -11.78 10.99
N ARG A 254 -12.48 -12.16 12.24
CA ARG A 254 -11.82 -11.27 13.20
C ARG A 254 -10.31 -11.33 12.98
N TYR A 255 -9.68 -10.18 13.15
CA TYR A 255 -8.24 -10.03 13.02
C TYR A 255 -7.65 -9.48 14.31
N ARG A 256 -6.36 -9.71 14.56
CA ARG A 256 -5.63 -9.05 15.64
C ARG A 256 -4.18 -8.81 15.25
N LEU A 257 -3.57 -7.81 15.87
CA LEU A 257 -2.17 -7.46 15.68
C LEU A 257 -1.44 -7.66 17.01
N LEU A 258 -0.46 -8.56 17.05
CA LEU A 258 0.32 -8.83 18.26
C LEU A 258 1.73 -8.23 18.13
N PRO A 259 2.25 -7.52 19.13
CA PRO A 259 3.65 -7.12 19.15
C PRO A 259 4.58 -8.34 19.08
N ILE A 260 5.52 -8.33 18.12
CA ILE A 260 6.53 -9.38 17.98
C ILE A 260 7.90 -8.77 17.64
N GLY A 261 8.88 -8.94 18.53
CA GLY A 261 10.16 -8.24 18.39
C GLY A 261 9.94 -6.73 18.26
N ALA A 262 10.39 -6.14 17.14
CA ALA A 262 10.15 -4.74 16.81
C ALA A 262 8.95 -4.50 15.87
N GLY A 263 8.26 -5.56 15.43
CA GLY A 263 7.17 -5.50 14.45
C GLY A 263 5.82 -5.91 15.02
N LEU A 264 4.87 -6.15 14.11
CA LEU A 264 3.50 -6.58 14.44
C LEU A 264 3.14 -7.85 13.66
N LEU A 265 2.69 -8.88 14.38
CA LEU A 265 2.15 -10.11 13.80
C LEU A 265 0.66 -9.95 13.55
N VAL A 266 0.24 -10.00 12.29
CA VAL A 266 -1.18 -10.02 11.91
C VAL A 266 -1.69 -11.46 11.95
N GLN A 267 -2.81 -11.67 12.65
CA GLN A 267 -3.49 -12.96 12.69
C GLN A 267 -4.96 -12.83 12.33
N VAL A 268 -5.51 -13.91 11.79
CA VAL A 268 -6.94 -14.07 11.48
C VAL A 268 -7.52 -15.24 12.29
N GLU A 269 -8.73 -15.09 12.79
CA GLU A 269 -9.46 -16.14 13.50
C GLU A 269 -10.26 -16.99 12.49
N ILE A 270 -9.88 -18.26 12.32
CA ILE A 270 -10.53 -19.21 11.41
C ILE A 270 -10.92 -20.44 12.21
N ALA A 271 -12.23 -20.77 12.21
CA ALA A 271 -12.78 -21.91 12.95
C ALA A 271 -12.39 -21.92 14.45
N GLY A 272 -12.33 -20.74 15.07
CA GLY A 272 -11.95 -20.57 16.49
C GLY A 272 -10.44 -20.61 16.75
N GLU A 273 -9.61 -20.74 15.73
CA GLU A 273 -8.15 -20.76 15.85
C GLU A 273 -7.52 -19.52 15.23
N TRP A 274 -6.57 -18.92 15.95
CA TRP A 274 -5.77 -17.82 15.43
C TRP A 274 -4.65 -18.34 14.52
N ARG A 275 -4.65 -17.87 13.28
CA ARG A 275 -3.64 -18.21 12.28
C ARG A 275 -2.84 -16.99 11.87
N SER A 276 -1.53 -17.13 11.86
CA SER A 276 -0.61 -16.07 11.43
C SER A 276 -0.72 -15.83 9.92
N LEU A 277 -0.86 -14.56 9.53
CA LEU A 277 -0.84 -14.13 8.14
C LEU A 277 0.55 -13.67 7.74
N TYR A 278 1.05 -12.63 8.43
CA TYR A 278 2.34 -12.02 8.16
C TYR A 278 2.82 -11.18 9.34
N ASP A 279 4.13 -11.04 9.48
CA ASP A 279 4.76 -10.11 10.42
C ASP A 279 5.25 -8.85 9.70
N VAL A 280 4.79 -7.68 10.15
CA VAL A 280 5.03 -6.38 9.55
C VAL A 280 6.25 -5.71 10.17
N SER A 281 7.15 -5.18 9.33
CA SER A 281 8.30 -4.39 9.78
C SER A 281 7.87 -3.01 10.28
N PRO A 282 8.53 -2.45 11.31
CA PRO A 282 8.19 -1.11 11.82
C PRO A 282 8.64 0.03 10.87
N GLU A 283 9.61 -0.24 10.00
CA GLU A 283 10.31 0.76 9.19
C GLU A 283 9.60 1.02 7.85
N PRO A 284 9.30 2.28 7.53
CA PRO A 284 8.86 2.69 6.20
C PRO A 284 9.91 2.41 5.11
N LEU A 285 9.43 2.07 3.92
CA LEU A 285 10.25 1.90 2.73
C LEU A 285 9.95 2.97 1.67
N LEU A 286 10.98 3.26 0.89
CA LEU A 286 10.86 4.00 -0.37
C LEU A 286 10.24 3.11 -1.43
N ASP A 287 9.56 3.73 -2.40
CA ASP A 287 8.88 3.00 -3.47
C ASP A 287 9.89 2.17 -4.30
N SER A 288 11.11 2.69 -4.50
CA SER A 288 12.20 1.99 -5.20
C SER A 288 12.69 0.72 -4.51
N HIS A 289 12.47 0.57 -3.19
CA HIS A 289 12.88 -0.65 -2.48
C HIS A 289 12.02 -1.86 -2.87
N TYR A 290 10.76 -1.63 -3.27
CA TYR A 290 9.88 -2.71 -3.68
C TYR A 290 10.32 -3.37 -4.99
N GLU A 291 11.15 -2.72 -5.82
CA GLU A 291 11.68 -3.32 -7.04
C GLU A 291 12.49 -4.60 -6.78
N LEU A 292 13.27 -4.61 -5.69
CA LEU A 292 14.04 -5.79 -5.31
C LEU A 292 13.11 -6.96 -4.94
N PHE A 293 12.06 -6.68 -4.17
CA PHE A 293 11.12 -7.71 -3.72
C PHE A 293 10.18 -8.16 -4.85
N ASN A 294 9.79 -7.24 -5.74
CA ASN A 294 9.10 -7.51 -7.00
C ASN A 294 9.92 -8.48 -7.84
N TRP A 295 11.19 -8.17 -8.12
CA TRP A 295 12.05 -9.03 -8.91
C TRP A 295 12.13 -10.44 -8.31
N PHE A 296 12.29 -10.57 -6.99
CA PHE A 296 12.27 -11.88 -6.34
C PHE A 296 10.93 -12.60 -6.56
N ALA A 297 9.81 -11.93 -6.29
CA ALA A 297 8.47 -12.52 -6.43
C ALA A 297 8.13 -12.91 -7.88
N ALA A 298 8.54 -12.11 -8.87
CA ALA A 298 8.23 -12.33 -10.28
C ALA A 298 9.22 -13.27 -10.98
N ALA A 299 10.50 -13.24 -10.62
CA ALA A 299 11.56 -13.88 -11.38
C ALA A 299 12.27 -15.04 -10.67
N HIS A 300 12.37 -15.02 -9.33
CA HIS A 300 13.15 -16.02 -8.60
C HIS A 300 12.55 -17.42 -8.72
N GLU A 301 13.38 -18.43 -8.96
CA GLU A 301 12.96 -19.81 -9.28
C GLU A 301 12.10 -20.47 -8.19
N THR A 302 12.29 -20.06 -6.93
CA THR A 302 11.55 -20.58 -5.77
C THR A 302 10.23 -19.85 -5.53
N SER A 303 9.94 -18.76 -6.25
CA SER A 303 8.68 -18.04 -6.10
C SER A 303 7.49 -18.88 -6.55
N HIS A 304 6.50 -19.00 -5.67
CA HIS A 304 5.27 -19.75 -5.94
C HIS A 304 4.43 -19.09 -7.05
N PHE A 305 4.52 -17.76 -7.23
CA PHE A 305 3.86 -17.03 -8.31
C PHE A 305 4.28 -17.49 -9.71
N ARG A 306 5.44 -18.15 -9.85
CA ARG A 306 5.91 -18.72 -11.13
C ARG A 306 5.35 -20.10 -11.44
N ARG A 307 4.62 -20.71 -10.50
CA ARG A 307 4.21 -22.12 -10.57
C ARG A 307 2.70 -22.31 -10.48
N GLU A 308 2.02 -21.39 -9.80
CA GLU A 308 0.60 -21.51 -9.45
C GLU A 308 -0.21 -20.34 -10.00
N LEU A 309 -1.33 -20.66 -10.65
CA LEU A 309 -2.38 -19.67 -10.94
C LEU A 309 -3.06 -19.29 -9.64
N ILE A 310 -2.97 -18.01 -9.29
CA ILE A 310 -3.61 -17.47 -8.10
C ILE A 310 -4.49 -16.31 -8.53
N ALA A 311 -5.76 -16.35 -8.16
CA ALA A 311 -6.63 -15.20 -8.21
C ALA A 311 -7.45 -15.12 -6.91
N ALA A 312 -7.63 -13.91 -6.37
CA ALA A 312 -8.52 -13.68 -5.23
C ALA A 312 -9.35 -12.42 -5.42
N ARG A 313 -10.59 -12.45 -4.95
CA ARG A 313 -11.50 -11.29 -4.91
C ARG A 313 -12.34 -11.36 -3.66
N ILE A 314 -12.35 -10.29 -2.88
CA ILE A 314 -13.07 -10.22 -1.62
C ILE A 314 -14.18 -9.20 -1.76
N THR A 315 -15.41 -9.63 -1.56
CA THR A 315 -16.62 -8.80 -1.60
C THR A 315 -17.25 -8.77 -0.22
N PRO A 316 -18.21 -7.87 0.06
CA PRO A 316 -18.96 -7.92 1.32
C PRO A 316 -19.59 -9.29 1.58
N ASP A 317 -20.01 -9.98 0.52
CA ASP A 317 -20.78 -11.23 0.64
C ASP A 317 -19.91 -12.50 0.61
N ALA A 318 -18.70 -12.44 0.06
CA ALA A 318 -17.87 -13.63 -0.12
C ALA A 318 -16.38 -13.35 -0.36
N ARG A 319 -15.55 -14.32 0.05
CA ARG A 319 -14.16 -14.48 -0.38
C ARG A 319 -14.08 -15.52 -1.50
N CYS A 320 -13.60 -15.11 -2.66
CA CYS A 320 -13.37 -16.00 -3.80
C CYS A 320 -11.88 -16.22 -3.99
N THR A 321 -11.44 -17.46 -4.21
CA THR A 321 -10.04 -17.80 -4.47
C THR A 321 -9.93 -18.90 -5.50
N LEU A 322 -9.10 -18.68 -6.52
CA LEU A 322 -8.66 -19.69 -7.46
C LEU A 322 -7.19 -19.98 -7.15
N LEU A 323 -6.89 -21.22 -6.76
CA LEU A 323 -5.53 -21.70 -6.54
C LEU A 323 -5.28 -22.91 -7.43
N GLY A 324 -4.39 -22.75 -8.40
CA GLY A 324 -4.27 -23.67 -9.53
C GLY A 324 -5.60 -23.76 -10.27
N ASN A 325 -6.19 -24.96 -10.29
CA ASN A 325 -7.50 -25.22 -10.87
C ASN A 325 -8.61 -25.45 -9.83
N ARG A 326 -8.35 -25.14 -8.55
CA ARG A 326 -9.35 -25.25 -7.47
C ARG A 326 -9.96 -23.88 -7.17
N LEU A 327 -11.24 -23.72 -7.48
CA LEU A 327 -12.05 -22.59 -7.08
C LEU A 327 -12.65 -22.84 -5.70
N THR A 328 -12.44 -21.91 -4.78
CA THR A 328 -13.08 -21.87 -3.46
C THR A 328 -13.88 -20.58 -3.33
N ILE A 329 -15.16 -20.70 -3.02
CA ILE A 329 -16.03 -19.58 -2.66
C ILE A 329 -16.43 -19.77 -1.21
N ARG A 330 -16.05 -18.81 -0.37
CA ARG A 330 -16.42 -18.75 1.04
C ARG A 330 -17.36 -17.57 1.23
N PRO A 331 -18.68 -17.81 1.25
CA PRO A 331 -19.64 -16.78 1.63
C PRO A 331 -19.36 -16.25 3.05
N ALA A 332 -19.73 -15.02 3.34
CA ALA A 332 -19.72 -14.46 4.70
C ALA A 332 -20.65 -15.26 5.63
N HIS A 333 -21.74 -15.80 5.06
CA HIS A 333 -22.67 -16.69 5.72
C HIS A 333 -23.02 -17.88 4.83
N GLY A 334 -22.90 -19.10 5.36
CA GLY A 334 -23.23 -20.33 4.65
C GLY A 334 -22.04 -21.27 4.49
N GLU A 335 -22.20 -22.28 3.64
CA GLU A 335 -21.20 -23.32 3.43
C GLU A 335 -20.14 -22.91 2.41
N VAL A 336 -18.92 -23.42 2.60
CA VAL A 336 -17.81 -23.18 1.67
C VAL A 336 -17.95 -24.10 0.46
N GLU A 337 -18.05 -23.51 -0.72
CA GLU A 337 -18.05 -24.24 -1.98
C GLU A 337 -16.63 -24.45 -2.49
N ARG A 338 -16.33 -25.68 -2.94
CA ARG A 338 -15.05 -26.02 -3.58
C ARG A 338 -15.30 -26.78 -4.86
N ARG A 339 -14.68 -26.33 -5.94
CA ARG A 339 -14.81 -26.92 -7.28
C ARG A 339 -13.45 -27.09 -7.92
N GLN A 340 -13.22 -28.27 -8.48
CA GLN A 340 -12.10 -28.55 -9.36
C GLN A 340 -12.51 -28.18 -10.78
N LEU A 341 -11.73 -27.34 -11.46
CA LEU A 341 -12.06 -26.80 -12.77
C LEU A 341 -11.19 -27.41 -13.85
N ASP A 342 -11.78 -27.60 -15.03
CA ASP A 342 -11.06 -27.81 -16.29
C ASP A 342 -10.61 -26.45 -16.87
N ALA A 343 -9.96 -26.47 -18.03
CA ALA A 343 -9.44 -25.25 -18.66
C ALA A 343 -10.56 -24.23 -18.94
N ASP A 344 -11.68 -24.68 -19.51
CA ASP A 344 -12.81 -23.80 -19.82
C ASP A 344 -13.48 -23.27 -18.53
N GLY A 345 -13.53 -24.10 -17.48
CA GLY A 345 -14.00 -23.72 -16.16
C GLY A 345 -13.12 -22.65 -15.52
N ILE A 346 -11.80 -22.74 -15.67
CA ILE A 346 -10.87 -21.70 -15.20
C ILE A 346 -11.14 -20.38 -15.93
N GLU A 347 -11.25 -20.39 -17.26
CA GLU A 347 -11.53 -19.16 -18.04
C GLU A 347 -12.88 -18.53 -17.65
N ARG A 348 -13.92 -19.36 -17.48
CA ARG A 348 -15.23 -18.89 -16.97
C ARG A 348 -15.10 -18.30 -15.56
N ALA A 349 -14.38 -18.96 -14.65
CA ALA A 349 -14.18 -18.46 -13.30
C ALA A 349 -13.41 -17.12 -13.29
N LEU A 350 -12.35 -16.99 -14.10
CA LEU A 350 -11.61 -15.74 -14.25
C LEU A 350 -12.55 -14.60 -14.70
N ALA A 351 -13.39 -14.85 -15.72
CA ALA A 351 -14.32 -13.86 -16.23
C ALA A 351 -15.44 -13.49 -15.24
N GLU A 352 -16.14 -14.49 -14.72
CA GLU A 352 -17.39 -14.30 -13.95
C GLU A 352 -17.11 -14.02 -12.47
N VAL A 353 -16.15 -14.72 -11.87
CA VAL A 353 -15.86 -14.67 -10.43
C VAL A 353 -14.75 -13.70 -10.09
N PHE A 354 -13.81 -13.43 -11.00
CA PHE A 354 -12.70 -12.49 -10.74
C PHE A 354 -12.76 -11.23 -11.58
N HIS A 355 -13.70 -11.12 -12.53
CA HIS A 355 -13.81 -10.00 -13.48
C HIS A 355 -12.54 -9.79 -14.33
N LEU A 356 -11.79 -10.86 -14.56
CA LEU A 356 -10.62 -10.88 -15.43
C LEU A 356 -11.03 -11.45 -16.79
N SER A 357 -11.00 -10.61 -17.83
CA SER A 357 -11.31 -11.06 -19.20
C SER A 357 -10.17 -11.94 -19.73
N PRO A 358 -10.39 -13.26 -19.95
CA PRO A 358 -9.35 -14.13 -20.47
C PRO A 358 -8.88 -13.67 -21.86
N GLN A 359 -7.57 -13.66 -22.07
CA GLN A 359 -6.97 -13.32 -23.36
C GLN A 359 -6.58 -14.60 -24.10
N PRO A 360 -6.58 -14.62 -25.46
CA PRO A 360 -6.27 -15.82 -26.22
C PRO A 360 -4.92 -16.47 -25.88
N ASP A 361 -3.93 -15.66 -25.51
CA ASP A 361 -2.59 -16.13 -25.15
C ASP A 361 -2.49 -16.69 -23.72
N TRP A 362 -3.53 -16.54 -22.89
CA TRP A 362 -3.61 -17.18 -21.57
C TRP A 362 -3.93 -18.66 -21.69
N ARG A 363 -4.54 -19.10 -22.80
CA ARG A 363 -5.08 -20.46 -22.95
C ARG A 363 -4.05 -21.54 -22.64
N GLY A 364 -2.85 -21.42 -23.19
CA GLY A 364 -1.79 -22.40 -22.94
C GLY A 364 -1.36 -22.47 -21.47
N MET A 365 -1.39 -21.35 -20.74
CA MET A 365 -1.13 -21.32 -19.30
C MET A 365 -2.28 -21.96 -18.51
N VAL A 366 -3.52 -21.69 -18.91
CA VAL A 366 -4.73 -22.28 -18.30
C VAL A 366 -4.78 -23.80 -18.48
N GLU A 367 -4.48 -24.31 -19.68
CA GLU A 367 -4.45 -25.76 -19.96
C GLU A 367 -3.39 -26.48 -19.12
N ARG A 368 -2.19 -25.87 -18.98
CA ARG A 368 -1.15 -26.39 -18.08
C ARG A 368 -1.60 -26.41 -16.63
N THR A 369 -2.30 -25.36 -16.18
CA THR A 369 -2.85 -25.27 -14.83
C THR A 369 -3.91 -26.35 -14.59
N ALA A 370 -4.83 -26.56 -15.53
CA ALA A 370 -5.86 -27.60 -15.44
C ALA A 370 -5.26 -29.01 -15.39
N ALA A 371 -4.21 -29.27 -16.19
CA ALA A 371 -3.58 -30.58 -16.29
C ALA A 371 -2.74 -30.97 -15.05
N ARG A 372 -2.24 -30.01 -14.27
CA ARG A 372 -1.42 -30.28 -13.08
C ARG A 372 -2.20 -30.85 -11.90
N GLY A 373 -3.52 -30.65 -11.85
CA GLY A 373 -4.32 -30.99 -10.66
C GLY A 373 -3.94 -30.16 -9.43
N ALA A 374 -4.71 -30.28 -8.34
CA ALA A 374 -4.36 -29.61 -7.08
C ALA A 374 -3.07 -30.22 -6.52
N PHE A 375 -2.03 -29.41 -6.30
CA PHE A 375 -0.96 -29.80 -5.37
C PHE A 375 -1.59 -30.05 -3.98
N PRO A 376 -1.15 -31.09 -3.27
CA PRO A 376 -1.77 -31.56 -2.02
C PRO A 376 -1.88 -30.48 -0.94
#